data_AF-A0AAE4F0W7-F1
#
_entry.id   AF-A0AAE4F0W7-F1
#
_cell.length_a   1.000
_cell.length_b   1.000
_cell.length_c   1.000
_cell.angle_alpha   90.00
_cell.angle_beta   90.00
_cell.angle_gamma   90.00
#
_symmetry.space_group_name_H-M   'P 1'
#
loop_
_entity.id
_entity.type
_entity.pdbx_description
1 polymer ?
#
loop_
_entity_poly.entity_id
_entity_poly.type
_entity_poly.pdbx_seq_one_letter_code
_entity_poly.pdbx_strand_id
1 'polypeptide(L)'
;MGTIRVRDWTKEQIEQIRDAESHSSHDSVIKSLLKDRKIAEYADDVVGDAPETITDSRVNSADTAFDDLTVLGELSGVDSGVLFLWCPNCGTELAHLTVDTPLGLSVFETECQRCLTHLDRHVIVAIEIGYPLEQKLVDDSLQDELRECVVDYWDRTLDSVAVGAVDDDPDPERLVWQFDQYRRELSWEWPVDVPVVGCTAGATYRNTATDEYLEIIEPVSEHRNAMDSFKIRRYSGDPDTAASETEILDGATITEHIVNRRLLIESRPDSASLSESAEPTP
;
A
#
# COMPACT_ATOMS: atom_id res chain seq x y z
N MET A 1 -13.97 21.45 -34.03
CA MET A 1 -13.72 20.00 -33.93
C MET A 1 -13.61 19.73 -32.44
N GLY A 2 -14.55 18.94 -31.89
CA GLY A 2 -14.89 18.98 -30.46
C GLY A 2 -13.72 18.56 -29.57
N THR A 3 -13.43 19.38 -28.56
CA THR A 3 -12.57 19.07 -27.42
C THR A 3 -13.27 18.03 -26.55
N ILE A 4 -13.01 16.76 -26.83
CA ILE A 4 -13.55 15.65 -26.05
C ILE A 4 -12.64 15.48 -24.83
N ARG A 5 -13.23 15.54 -23.62
CA ARG A 5 -12.51 15.38 -22.37
C ARG A 5 -12.06 13.91 -22.23
N VAL A 6 -10.80 13.70 -21.87
CA VAL A 6 -10.15 12.38 -21.77
C VAL A 6 -10.82 11.46 -20.73
N ARG A 7 -11.70 12.01 -19.87
CA ARG A 7 -12.46 11.28 -18.86
C ARG A 7 -13.57 10.34 -19.39
N ASP A 8 -13.90 10.39 -20.67
CA ASP A 8 -15.07 9.68 -21.20
C ASP A 8 -14.73 8.47 -22.10
N TRP A 9 -13.47 8.01 -22.15
CA TRP A 9 -13.03 7.08 -23.19
C TRP A 9 -12.98 5.62 -22.72
N THR A 10 -13.92 4.81 -23.20
CA THR A 10 -14.01 3.37 -22.95
C THR A 10 -13.08 2.56 -23.87
N LYS A 11 -12.82 1.28 -23.51
CA LYS A 11 -12.08 0.31 -24.35
C LYS A 11 -12.49 0.33 -25.84
N GLU A 12 -13.79 0.41 -26.11
CA GLU A 12 -14.35 0.46 -27.47
C GLU A 12 -13.92 1.72 -28.24
N GLN A 13 -13.75 2.85 -27.55
CA GLN A 13 -13.31 4.10 -28.15
C GLN A 13 -11.79 4.12 -28.37
N ILE A 14 -10.99 3.49 -27.49
CA ILE A 14 -9.54 3.30 -27.71
C ILE A 14 -9.30 2.41 -28.94
N GLU A 15 -10.09 1.36 -29.12
CA GLU A 15 -10.03 0.51 -30.32
C GLU A 15 -10.44 1.27 -31.59
N GLN A 16 -11.46 2.12 -31.52
CA GLN A 16 -11.87 2.98 -32.64
C GLN A 16 -10.77 3.97 -33.05
N ILE A 17 -10.05 4.58 -32.10
CA ILE A 17 -8.91 5.46 -32.42
C ILE A 17 -7.77 4.67 -33.05
N ARG A 18 -7.41 3.51 -32.48
CA ARG A 18 -6.34 2.66 -33.04
C ARG A 18 -6.59 2.38 -34.52
N ASP A 19 -7.82 2.00 -34.84
CA ASP A 19 -8.21 1.62 -36.18
C ASP A 19 -8.35 2.84 -37.11
N ALA A 20 -8.81 4.00 -36.60
CA ALA A 20 -8.93 5.24 -37.35
C ALA A 20 -7.58 5.91 -37.65
N GLU A 21 -6.66 5.89 -36.69
CA GLU A 21 -5.35 6.57 -36.76
C GLU A 21 -4.20 5.62 -37.10
N SER A 22 -4.52 4.35 -37.39
CA SER A 22 -3.55 3.32 -37.82
C SER A 22 -2.38 3.12 -36.86
N HIS A 23 -2.63 3.24 -35.55
CA HIS A 23 -1.62 2.95 -34.53
C HIS A 23 -1.31 1.45 -34.50
N SER A 24 -0.03 1.11 -34.42
CA SER A 24 0.42 -0.29 -34.42
C SER A 24 0.13 -1.04 -33.12
N SER A 25 -0.17 -0.31 -32.03
CA SER A 25 -0.45 -0.88 -30.71
C SER A 25 -1.31 0.08 -29.88
N HIS A 26 -2.02 -0.48 -28.89
CA HIS A 26 -2.79 0.29 -27.91
C HIS A 26 -1.88 1.25 -27.11
N ASP A 27 -0.65 0.83 -26.79
CA ASP A 27 0.38 1.67 -26.15
C ASP A 27 0.69 2.95 -26.95
N SER A 28 0.70 2.87 -28.30
CA SER A 28 0.92 4.06 -29.13
C SER A 28 -0.26 5.02 -29.11
N VAL A 29 -1.49 4.52 -28.97
CA VAL A 29 -2.70 5.33 -28.83
C VAL A 29 -2.68 6.01 -27.46
N ILE A 30 -2.47 5.25 -26.39
CA ILE A 30 -2.43 5.75 -25.02
C ILE A 30 -1.36 6.84 -24.85
N LYS A 31 -0.15 6.64 -25.40
CA LYS A 31 0.90 7.67 -25.41
C LYS A 31 0.52 8.92 -26.21
N SER A 32 -0.24 8.78 -27.30
CA SER A 32 -0.74 9.92 -28.06
C SER A 32 -1.80 10.69 -27.28
N LEU A 33 -2.73 9.98 -26.63
CA LEU A 33 -3.78 10.55 -25.81
C LEU A 33 -3.22 11.33 -24.60
N LEU A 34 -2.22 10.77 -23.93
CA LEU A 34 -1.48 11.44 -22.86
C LEU A 34 -0.74 12.69 -23.36
N LYS A 35 -0.17 12.62 -24.57
CA LYS A 35 0.50 13.76 -25.21
C LYS A 35 -0.46 14.87 -25.64
N ASP A 36 -1.67 14.52 -26.09
CA ASP A 36 -2.70 15.49 -26.48
C ASP A 36 -3.31 16.20 -25.25
N ARG A 37 -3.37 15.52 -24.09
CA ARG A 37 -3.68 16.16 -22.80
C ARG A 37 -2.70 17.28 -22.48
N LYS A 38 -1.40 17.07 -22.72
CA LYS A 38 -0.38 18.11 -22.57
C LYS A 38 -0.69 19.33 -23.43
N ILE A 39 -1.10 19.13 -24.68
CA ILE A 39 -1.45 20.23 -25.59
C ILE A 39 -2.73 20.95 -25.15
N ALA A 40 -3.71 20.22 -24.61
CA ALA A 40 -4.95 20.80 -24.10
C ALA A 40 -4.75 21.58 -22.78
N GLU A 41 -3.98 21.06 -21.83
CA GLU A 41 -3.63 21.79 -20.59
C GLU A 41 -2.82 23.06 -20.88
N TYR A 42 -1.90 23.03 -21.86
CA TYR A 42 -1.22 24.26 -22.32
C TYR A 42 -2.13 25.22 -23.10
N ALA A 43 -3.29 24.77 -23.58
CA ALA A 43 -4.27 25.61 -24.26
C ALA A 43 -5.33 26.20 -23.31
N ASP A 44 -5.66 25.49 -22.23
CA ASP A 44 -6.62 25.93 -21.20
C ASP A 44 -6.03 26.96 -20.22
N ASP A 45 -4.71 27.14 -20.18
CA ASP A 45 -4.04 28.19 -19.40
C ASP A 45 -4.31 29.63 -19.94
N VAL A 46 -5.21 29.78 -20.93
CA VAL A 46 -5.61 31.06 -21.51
C VAL A 46 -7.08 31.43 -21.27
N VAL A 47 -7.96 30.53 -20.81
CA VAL A 47 -9.37 30.91 -20.54
C VAL A 47 -9.96 30.13 -19.37
N GLY A 48 -10.11 30.80 -18.23
CA GLY A 48 -10.81 30.25 -17.08
C GLY A 48 -12.33 30.18 -17.27
N ASP A 49 -12.95 29.10 -16.78
CA ASP A 49 -14.07 29.11 -15.81
C ASP A 49 -14.36 27.66 -15.34
N ALA A 50 -14.86 27.50 -14.12
CA ALA A 50 -15.21 26.22 -13.47
C ALA A 50 -16.73 25.88 -13.63
N PRO A 51 -17.29 24.86 -12.95
CA PRO A 51 -17.18 23.42 -13.18
C PRO A 51 -18.56 22.76 -13.46
N GLU A 52 -18.57 21.52 -13.98
CA GLU A 52 -19.75 20.64 -13.86
C GLU A 52 -19.33 19.31 -13.24
N THR A 53 -19.83 19.08 -12.03
CA THR A 53 -19.72 17.83 -11.28
C THR A 53 -20.87 16.92 -11.72
N ILE A 54 -20.54 15.81 -12.38
CA ILE A 54 -21.47 14.68 -12.54
C ILE A 54 -20.95 13.58 -11.64
N THR A 55 -21.62 13.42 -10.51
CA THR A 55 -21.46 12.31 -9.57
C THR A 55 -22.21 11.12 -10.17
N ASP A 56 -21.50 10.10 -10.62
CA ASP A 56 -22.11 8.81 -10.95
C ASP A 56 -21.56 7.70 -10.04
N SER A 57 -22.44 6.75 -9.77
CA SER A 57 -22.51 6.01 -8.51
C SER A 57 -21.43 4.94 -8.36
N ARG A 58 -20.58 5.13 -7.34
CA ARG A 58 -19.57 4.18 -6.83
C ARG A 58 -20.21 2.85 -6.42
N VAL A 59 -19.70 1.75 -6.95
CA VAL A 59 -19.70 0.44 -6.27
C VAL A 59 -18.25 0.02 -6.01
N ASN A 60 -17.43 0.98 -5.59
CA ASN A 60 -16.25 0.66 -4.79
C ASN A 60 -16.76 0.49 -3.35
N SER A 61 -16.36 -0.60 -2.70
CA SER A 61 -16.51 -0.77 -1.25
C SER A 61 -16.20 0.58 -0.57
N ALA A 62 -17.14 1.09 0.22
CA ALA A 62 -17.25 2.51 0.57
C ALA A 62 -16.15 3.08 1.50
N ASP A 63 -14.97 2.44 1.57
CA ASP A 63 -13.90 2.75 2.52
C ASP A 63 -12.50 2.90 1.89
N THR A 64 -12.34 3.00 0.57
CA THR A 64 -11.02 3.27 -0.03
C THR A 64 -10.72 4.78 -0.05
N ALA A 65 -9.57 5.19 0.50
CA ALA A 65 -9.12 6.59 0.49
C ALA A 65 -8.67 7.07 -0.90
N PHE A 66 -8.38 6.12 -1.80
CA PHE A 66 -7.88 6.37 -3.15
C PHE A 66 -8.92 5.89 -4.16
N ASP A 67 -9.56 6.83 -4.87
CA ASP A 67 -10.61 6.50 -5.85
C ASP A 67 -10.06 5.78 -7.10
N ASP A 68 -8.79 6.02 -7.47
CA ASP A 68 -8.17 5.54 -8.72
C ASP A 68 -6.92 4.63 -8.51
N LEU A 69 -6.58 4.32 -7.25
CA LEU A 69 -5.50 3.39 -6.89
C LEU A 69 -6.07 2.23 -6.10
N THR A 70 -5.85 1.00 -6.58
CA THR A 70 -6.45 -0.19 -6.00
C THR A 70 -5.40 -1.30 -5.91
N VAL A 71 -5.25 -1.94 -4.75
CA VAL A 71 -4.38 -3.12 -4.66
C VAL A 71 -5.01 -4.27 -5.43
N LEU A 72 -4.20 -5.01 -6.19
CA LEU A 72 -4.69 -6.03 -7.12
C LEU A 72 -5.56 -7.10 -6.43
N GLY A 73 -5.30 -7.39 -5.15
CA GLY A 73 -6.03 -8.36 -4.34
C GLY A 73 -7.46 -7.96 -3.96
N GLU A 74 -7.83 -6.68 -4.07
CA GLU A 74 -9.21 -6.18 -3.86
C GLU A 74 -9.91 -5.77 -5.16
N LEU A 75 -9.22 -5.88 -6.30
CA LEU A 75 -9.76 -5.49 -7.59
C LEU A 75 -10.81 -6.50 -8.07
N SER A 76 -12.08 -6.11 -8.02
CA SER A 76 -13.22 -6.93 -8.47
C SER A 76 -13.76 -6.53 -9.85
N GLY A 77 -13.46 -5.31 -10.31
CA GLY A 77 -13.81 -4.78 -11.61
C GLY A 77 -12.91 -3.61 -12.01
N VAL A 78 -13.01 -3.19 -13.26
CA VAL A 78 -12.33 -1.99 -13.80
C VAL A 78 -13.33 -1.27 -14.69
N ASP A 79 -13.56 0.01 -14.43
CA ASP A 79 -14.61 0.78 -15.11
C ASP A 79 -14.26 1.06 -16.57
N SER A 80 -12.98 1.33 -16.85
CA SER A 80 -12.48 1.67 -18.18
C SER A 80 -12.08 0.46 -19.03
N GLY A 81 -11.99 -0.72 -18.43
CA GLY A 81 -11.43 -1.93 -19.05
C GLY A 81 -9.92 -1.88 -19.30
N VAL A 82 -9.21 -0.86 -18.79
CA VAL A 82 -7.76 -0.72 -18.90
C VAL A 82 -7.17 -0.37 -17.53
N LEU A 83 -6.13 -1.09 -17.13
CA LEU A 83 -5.44 -0.86 -15.87
C LEU A 83 -3.92 -0.96 -16.04
N PHE A 84 -3.20 -0.21 -15.22
CA PHE A 84 -1.75 -0.17 -15.19
C PHE A 84 -1.26 -0.79 -13.89
N LEU A 85 -0.41 -1.81 -13.94
CA LEU A 85 0.17 -2.44 -12.75
C LEU A 85 1.49 -1.79 -12.40
N TRP A 86 1.67 -1.41 -11.13
CA TRP A 86 2.84 -0.70 -10.64
C TRP A 86 3.49 -1.38 -9.44
N CYS A 87 4.81 -1.28 -9.38
CA CYS A 87 5.60 -1.70 -8.24
C CYS A 87 5.60 -0.59 -7.18
N PRO A 88 5.07 -0.82 -5.97
CA PRO A 88 5.09 0.19 -4.91
C PRO A 88 6.49 0.40 -4.31
N ASN A 89 7.42 -0.54 -4.52
CA ASN A 89 8.76 -0.43 -3.96
C ASN A 89 9.69 0.54 -4.71
N CYS A 90 9.50 0.71 -6.02
CA CYS A 90 10.38 1.55 -6.84
C CYS A 90 9.64 2.43 -7.85
N GLY A 91 8.30 2.53 -7.73
CA GLY A 91 7.46 3.35 -8.58
C GLY A 91 7.60 3.02 -10.07
N THR A 92 7.90 1.77 -10.41
CA THR A 92 8.10 1.34 -11.80
C THR A 92 6.90 0.55 -12.28
N GLU A 93 6.43 0.89 -13.47
CA GLU A 93 5.38 0.18 -14.16
C GLU A 93 5.81 -1.26 -14.48
N LEU A 94 4.92 -2.21 -14.16
CA LEU A 94 5.13 -3.64 -14.36
C LEU A 94 4.47 -4.13 -15.66
N ALA A 95 3.23 -3.71 -15.90
CA ALA A 95 2.45 -4.15 -17.06
C ALA A 95 1.23 -3.24 -17.32
N HIS A 96 0.71 -3.29 -18.54
CA HIS A 96 -0.61 -2.79 -18.90
C HIS A 96 -1.53 -3.96 -19.21
N LEU A 97 -2.75 -3.94 -18.67
CA LEU A 97 -3.75 -4.95 -18.95
C LEU A 97 -5.01 -4.30 -19.50
N THR A 98 -5.51 -4.87 -20.60
CA THR A 98 -6.86 -4.62 -21.07
C THR A 98 -7.71 -5.80 -20.63
N VAL A 99 -8.75 -5.51 -19.85
CA VAL A 99 -9.51 -6.53 -19.14
C VAL A 99 -10.99 -6.43 -19.51
N ASP A 100 -11.63 -7.59 -19.64
CA ASP A 100 -13.08 -7.68 -19.72
C ASP A 100 -13.61 -8.03 -18.33
N THR A 101 -14.52 -7.21 -17.81
CA THR A 101 -15.14 -7.42 -16.49
C THR A 101 -16.12 -8.60 -16.52
N PRO A 102 -16.23 -9.40 -15.44
CA PRO A 102 -15.51 -9.32 -14.16
C PRO A 102 -14.11 -9.95 -14.20
N LEU A 103 -13.20 -9.39 -13.39
CA LEU A 103 -11.84 -9.91 -13.24
C LEU A 103 -11.81 -11.09 -12.28
N GLY A 104 -11.45 -12.27 -12.80
CA GLY A 104 -11.15 -13.46 -12.00
C GLY A 104 -9.65 -13.71 -11.92
N LEU A 105 -8.91 -12.91 -11.14
CA LEU A 105 -7.48 -13.15 -10.92
C LEU A 105 -7.28 -14.13 -9.77
N SER A 106 -7.13 -15.41 -10.08
CA SER A 106 -6.93 -16.45 -9.06
C SER A 106 -5.53 -16.40 -8.44
N VAL A 107 -4.48 -16.19 -9.24
CA VAL A 107 -3.09 -16.03 -8.80
C VAL A 107 -2.38 -15.11 -9.80
N PHE A 108 -1.76 -14.03 -9.32
CA PHE A 108 -0.87 -13.16 -10.09
C PHE A 108 0.41 -12.93 -9.28
N GLU A 109 1.54 -13.34 -9.84
CA GLU A 109 2.88 -13.21 -9.26
C GLU A 109 3.83 -12.71 -10.34
N THR A 110 4.71 -11.77 -10.00
CA THR A 110 5.72 -11.21 -10.90
C THR A 110 6.96 -10.75 -10.13
N GLU A 111 8.06 -10.51 -10.83
CA GLU A 111 9.26 -9.93 -10.26
C GLU A 111 9.53 -8.58 -10.95
N CYS A 112 9.69 -7.53 -10.15
CA CYS A 112 9.99 -6.20 -10.69
C CYS A 112 11.36 -6.20 -11.37
N GLN A 113 11.39 -5.86 -12.66
CA GLN A 113 12.63 -5.87 -13.45
C GLN A 113 13.65 -4.79 -13.03
N ARG A 114 13.23 -3.80 -12.21
CA ARG A 114 14.10 -2.73 -11.74
C ARG A 114 14.70 -3.00 -10.36
N CYS A 115 13.87 -3.35 -9.38
CA CYS A 115 14.31 -3.56 -8.00
C CYS A 115 14.41 -5.05 -7.60
N LEU A 116 14.04 -5.96 -8.51
CA LEU A 116 14.05 -7.42 -8.31
C LEU A 116 13.19 -7.91 -7.14
N THR A 117 12.27 -7.06 -6.66
CA THR A 117 11.30 -7.42 -5.63
C THR A 117 10.27 -8.39 -6.22
N HIS A 118 10.00 -9.49 -5.51
CA HIS A 118 8.90 -10.38 -5.82
C HIS A 118 7.58 -9.74 -5.38
N LEU A 119 6.59 -9.74 -6.26
CA LEU A 119 5.34 -9.02 -6.08
C LEU A 119 4.17 -9.93 -6.46
N ASP A 120 3.11 -9.86 -5.68
CA ASP A 120 1.87 -10.56 -5.96
C ASP A 120 0.66 -9.67 -5.73
N ARG A 121 -0.54 -10.27 -5.75
CA ARG A 121 -1.80 -9.56 -5.60
C ARG A 121 -1.90 -8.68 -4.34
N HIS A 122 -1.18 -8.97 -3.26
CA HIS A 122 -1.28 -8.21 -2.01
C HIS A 122 -0.39 -6.97 -1.96
N VAL A 123 0.47 -6.77 -2.96
CA VAL A 123 1.47 -5.69 -2.98
C VAL A 123 1.40 -4.90 -4.30
N ILE A 124 0.93 -5.51 -5.39
CA ILE A 124 0.82 -4.82 -6.67
C ILE A 124 -0.35 -3.83 -6.63
N VAL A 125 -0.09 -2.62 -7.09
CA VAL A 125 -1.12 -1.57 -7.21
C VAL A 125 -1.54 -1.45 -8.67
N ALA A 126 -2.84 -1.50 -8.89
CA ALA A 126 -3.49 -1.16 -10.15
C ALA A 126 -3.86 0.33 -10.13
N ILE A 127 -3.50 1.04 -11.19
CA ILE A 127 -3.88 2.43 -11.43
C ILE A 127 -4.89 2.45 -12.56
N GLU A 128 -6.04 3.08 -12.32
CA GLU A 128 -7.10 3.24 -13.33
C GLU A 128 -6.95 4.53 -14.15
N ILE A 129 -7.66 4.58 -15.28
CA ILE A 129 -7.77 5.78 -16.11
C ILE A 129 -8.53 6.86 -15.34
N GLY A 130 -7.79 7.81 -14.78
CA GLY A 130 -8.36 8.88 -13.94
C GLY A 130 -7.30 9.48 -13.02
N TYR A 131 -6.40 8.61 -12.54
CA TYR A 131 -5.30 9.00 -11.68
C TYR A 131 -4.34 9.98 -12.38
N PRO A 132 -3.91 11.08 -11.73
CA PRO A 132 -3.03 12.09 -12.30
C PRO A 132 -1.56 11.63 -12.38
N LEU A 133 -1.31 10.48 -13.03
CA LEU A 133 -0.03 9.79 -13.05
C LEU A 133 1.14 10.70 -13.46
N GLU A 134 0.96 11.49 -14.52
CA GLU A 134 2.01 12.35 -15.07
C GLU A 134 2.42 13.43 -14.08
N GLN A 135 1.44 14.03 -13.38
CA GLN A 135 1.72 15.01 -12.34
C GLN A 135 2.48 14.36 -11.19
N LYS A 136 2.06 13.17 -10.74
CA LYS A 136 2.68 12.44 -9.63
C LYS A 136 4.10 11.95 -9.94
N LEU A 137 4.39 11.65 -11.20
CA LEU A 137 5.74 11.36 -11.69
C LEU A 137 6.63 12.61 -11.71
N VAL A 138 6.06 13.78 -12.01
CA VAL A 138 6.81 15.06 -11.98
C VAL A 138 7.06 15.52 -10.55
N ASP A 139 6.08 15.32 -9.67
CA ASP A 139 6.13 15.69 -8.25
C ASP A 139 6.93 14.69 -7.39
N ASP A 140 7.41 13.60 -8.00
CA ASP A 140 8.13 12.49 -7.35
C ASP A 140 7.36 11.87 -6.16
N SER A 141 6.03 11.96 -6.17
CA SER A 141 5.16 11.51 -5.08
C SER A 141 4.45 10.19 -5.37
N LEU A 142 4.60 9.65 -6.59
CA LEU A 142 3.93 8.42 -6.99
C LEU A 142 4.27 7.25 -6.08
N GLN A 143 5.57 7.05 -5.78
CA GLN A 143 6.00 5.91 -4.99
C GLN A 143 5.41 5.94 -3.58
N ASP A 144 5.33 7.12 -2.96
CA ASP A 144 4.75 7.28 -1.63
C ASP A 144 3.26 6.94 -1.64
N GLU A 145 2.50 7.39 -2.64
CA GLU A 145 1.07 7.07 -2.76
C GLU A 145 0.81 5.57 -3.04
N LEU A 146 1.67 4.93 -3.84
CA LEU A 146 1.59 3.48 -4.06
C LEU A 146 1.85 2.72 -2.75
N ARG A 147 2.81 3.16 -1.95
CA ARG A 147 3.10 2.58 -0.63
C ARG A 147 1.92 2.77 0.32
N GLU A 148 1.38 3.99 0.42
CA GLU A 148 0.23 4.30 1.27
C GLU A 148 -1.01 3.48 0.89
N CYS A 149 -1.26 3.30 -0.40
CA CYS A 149 -2.34 2.43 -0.90
C CYS A 149 -2.19 0.98 -0.43
N VAL A 150 -0.98 0.42 -0.46
CA VAL A 150 -0.71 -0.94 0.04
C VAL A 150 -0.87 -1.05 1.55
N VAL A 151 -0.37 -0.05 2.31
CA VAL A 151 -0.50 -0.02 3.77
C VAL A 151 -1.96 0.07 4.20
N ASP A 152 -2.74 0.93 3.56
CA ASP A 152 -4.20 1.05 3.77
C ASP A 152 -4.92 -0.27 3.48
N TYR A 153 -4.60 -0.91 2.35
CA TYR A 153 -5.17 -2.22 2.01
C TYR A 153 -4.86 -3.29 3.07
N TRP A 154 -3.63 -3.37 3.57
CA TRP A 154 -3.28 -4.34 4.62
C TRP A 154 -4.04 -4.09 5.93
N ASP A 155 -4.16 -2.83 6.37
CA ASP A 155 -4.92 -2.47 7.58
C ASP A 155 -6.40 -2.83 7.44
N ARG A 156 -7.05 -2.43 6.33
CA ARG A 156 -8.45 -2.77 6.04
C ARG A 156 -8.69 -4.28 5.92
N THR A 157 -7.73 -5.01 5.36
CA THR A 157 -7.82 -6.47 5.24
C THR A 157 -7.78 -7.12 6.62
N LEU A 158 -6.88 -6.70 7.51
CA LEU A 158 -6.82 -7.22 8.88
C LEU A 158 -8.07 -6.85 9.70
N ASP A 159 -8.60 -5.64 9.52
CA ASP A 159 -9.86 -5.22 10.16
C ASP A 159 -11.03 -6.11 9.74
N SER A 160 -11.14 -6.39 8.44
CA SER A 160 -12.18 -7.28 7.89
C SER A 160 -12.07 -8.70 8.43
N VAL A 161 -10.83 -9.21 8.59
CA VAL A 161 -10.56 -10.52 9.19
C VAL A 161 -10.94 -10.54 10.67
N ALA A 162 -10.62 -9.49 11.42
CA ALA A 162 -10.94 -9.39 12.85
C ALA A 162 -12.45 -9.41 13.14
N VAL A 163 -13.26 -8.81 12.26
CA VAL A 163 -14.73 -8.78 12.38
C VAL A 163 -15.40 -10.04 11.76
N GLY A 164 -14.63 -10.91 11.12
CA GLY A 164 -15.14 -12.12 10.46
C GLY A 164 -15.99 -11.82 9.23
N ALA A 165 -15.73 -10.70 8.55
CA ALA A 165 -16.50 -10.21 7.41
C ALA A 165 -16.07 -10.85 6.06
N VAL A 166 -15.07 -11.74 6.06
CA VAL A 166 -14.53 -12.34 4.84
C VAL A 166 -15.18 -13.70 4.59
N ASP A 167 -15.98 -13.80 3.52
CA ASP A 167 -16.71 -15.02 3.15
C ASP A 167 -15.81 -16.21 2.74
N ASP A 168 -14.53 -15.95 2.39
CA ASP A 168 -13.54 -16.93 1.92
C ASP A 168 -12.49 -17.36 2.98
N ASP A 169 -12.75 -17.09 4.28
CA ASP A 169 -11.95 -17.51 5.45
C ASP A 169 -10.42 -17.57 5.21
N PRO A 170 -9.77 -16.44 4.89
CA PRO A 170 -8.32 -16.41 4.84
C PRO A 170 -7.78 -16.69 6.24
N ASP A 171 -6.99 -17.77 6.37
CA ASP A 171 -6.30 -18.11 7.61
C ASP A 171 -5.54 -16.87 8.16
N PRO A 172 -6.00 -16.28 9.27
CA PRO A 172 -5.45 -15.03 9.78
C PRO A 172 -3.96 -15.15 10.12
N GLU A 173 -3.53 -16.32 10.60
CA GLU A 173 -2.12 -16.58 10.92
C GLU A 173 -1.25 -16.52 9.67
N ARG A 174 -1.74 -17.11 8.58
CA ARG A 174 -1.05 -17.09 7.29
C ARG A 174 -0.98 -15.69 6.71
N LEU A 175 -2.07 -14.92 6.79
CA LEU A 175 -2.12 -13.56 6.25
C LEU A 175 -1.17 -12.62 6.98
N VAL A 176 -1.16 -12.67 8.33
CA VAL A 176 -0.23 -11.88 9.15
C VAL A 176 1.21 -12.26 8.85
N TRP A 177 1.52 -13.56 8.79
CA TRP A 177 2.86 -14.02 8.42
C TRP A 177 3.28 -13.48 7.05
N GLN A 178 2.38 -13.52 6.06
CA GLN A 178 2.63 -13.05 4.71
C GLN A 178 2.88 -11.54 4.67
N PHE A 179 2.08 -10.73 5.36
CA PHE A 179 2.30 -9.28 5.46
C PHE A 179 3.60 -8.92 6.20
N ASP A 180 3.96 -9.66 7.26
CA ASP A 180 5.26 -9.46 7.91
C ASP A 180 6.44 -9.80 6.99
N GLN A 181 6.31 -10.83 6.12
CA GLN A 181 7.35 -11.10 5.11
C GLN A 181 7.49 -9.94 4.13
N TYR A 182 6.39 -9.44 3.55
CA TYR A 182 6.45 -8.30 2.62
C TYR A 182 7.08 -7.08 3.29
N ARG A 183 6.68 -6.77 4.52
CA ARG A 183 7.23 -5.64 5.26
C ARG A 183 8.76 -5.76 5.43
N ARG A 184 9.27 -6.97 5.75
CA ARG A 184 10.71 -7.24 5.85
C ARG A 184 11.41 -7.10 4.49
N GLU A 185 10.81 -7.60 3.42
CA GLU A 185 11.40 -7.57 2.07
C GLU A 185 11.42 -6.16 1.46
N LEU A 186 10.35 -5.38 1.67
CA LEU A 186 10.18 -4.04 1.12
C LEU A 186 10.98 -2.99 1.91
N SER A 187 11.29 -3.25 3.18
CA SER A 187 12.06 -2.36 4.04
C SER A 187 11.49 -0.93 4.12
N TRP A 188 10.17 -0.80 4.07
CA TRP A 188 9.48 0.48 4.21
C TRP A 188 9.53 0.98 5.65
N GLU A 189 9.65 2.30 5.81
CA GLU A 189 9.34 2.94 7.09
C GLU A 189 7.84 2.83 7.33
N TRP A 190 7.47 2.26 8.47
CA TRP A 190 6.07 2.02 8.80
C TRP A 190 5.46 3.23 9.51
N PRO A 191 4.25 3.69 9.13
CA PRO A 191 3.61 4.83 9.76
C PRO A 191 3.32 4.60 11.25
N VAL A 192 3.53 5.61 12.08
CA VAL A 192 3.40 5.51 13.55
C VAL A 192 1.94 5.46 14.04
N ASP A 193 1.03 5.92 13.18
CA ASP A 193 -0.41 6.02 13.41
C ASP A 193 -1.19 4.85 12.80
N VAL A 194 -0.53 3.94 12.09
CA VAL A 194 -1.14 2.76 11.47
C VAL A 194 -0.77 1.49 12.25
N PRO A 195 -1.75 0.64 12.62
CA PRO A 195 -1.49 -0.65 13.26
C PRO A 195 -0.48 -1.49 12.49
N VAL A 196 0.46 -2.10 13.19
CA VAL A 196 1.50 -2.90 12.52
C VAL A 196 0.96 -4.23 12.04
N VAL A 197 1.50 -4.68 10.91
CA VAL A 197 1.25 -6.01 10.34
C VAL A 197 2.30 -7.06 10.75
N GLY A 198 3.27 -6.67 11.58
CA GLY A 198 4.42 -7.50 11.95
C GLY A 198 5.36 -6.86 12.95
N CYS A 199 6.31 -7.65 13.46
CA CYS A 199 7.24 -7.24 14.52
C CYS A 199 8.69 -7.22 14.05
N THR A 200 9.48 -6.27 14.55
CA THR A 200 10.92 -6.14 14.26
C THR A 200 11.72 -6.13 15.56
N ALA A 201 12.81 -6.89 15.59
CA ALA A 201 13.76 -6.82 16.70
C ALA A 201 14.34 -5.41 16.85
N GLY A 202 14.40 -4.92 18.08
CA GLY A 202 14.82 -3.56 18.43
C GLY A 202 13.70 -2.52 18.42
N ALA A 203 12.52 -2.84 17.88
CA ALA A 203 11.38 -1.92 17.88
C ALA A 203 10.56 -2.01 19.18
N THR A 204 9.96 -0.89 19.57
CA THR A 204 9.01 -0.81 20.68
C THR A 204 7.61 -0.53 20.15
N TYR A 205 6.65 -1.28 20.65
CA TYR A 205 5.25 -1.20 20.24
C TYR A 205 4.38 -0.82 21.42
N ARG A 206 3.41 0.06 21.21
CA ARG A 206 2.37 0.35 22.19
C ARG A 206 1.14 -0.51 21.91
N ASN A 207 0.69 -1.25 22.91
CA ASN A 207 -0.56 -1.97 22.88
C ASN A 207 -1.72 -1.01 23.18
N THR A 208 -2.56 -0.72 22.19
CA THR A 208 -3.67 0.24 22.32
C THR A 208 -4.81 -0.25 23.22
N ALA A 209 -4.91 -1.55 23.48
CA ALA A 209 -5.95 -2.12 24.34
C ALA A 209 -5.57 -2.07 25.84
N THR A 210 -4.29 -2.24 26.16
CA THR A 210 -3.79 -2.27 27.55
C THR A 210 -2.98 -1.05 27.94
N ASP A 211 -2.60 -0.21 26.96
CA ASP A 211 -1.66 0.91 27.09
C ASP A 211 -0.26 0.47 27.58
N GLU A 212 0.09 -0.80 27.36
CA GLU A 212 1.39 -1.37 27.70
C GLU A 212 2.37 -1.24 26.52
N TYR A 213 3.65 -1.08 26.83
CA TYR A 213 4.72 -1.06 25.83
C TYR A 213 5.39 -2.43 25.75
N LEU A 214 5.64 -2.90 24.53
CA LEU A 214 6.32 -4.14 24.20
C LEU A 214 7.59 -3.82 23.42
N GLU A 215 8.75 -3.95 24.06
CA GLU A 215 10.05 -3.89 23.37
C GLU A 215 10.42 -5.28 22.86
N ILE A 216 10.53 -5.44 21.54
CA ILE A 216 10.94 -6.69 20.92
C ILE A 216 12.46 -6.77 20.93
N ILE A 217 13.03 -7.77 21.61
CA ILE A 217 14.49 -7.94 21.72
C ILE A 217 15.01 -8.76 20.54
N GLU A 218 14.54 -9.99 20.40
CA GLU A 218 15.01 -10.94 19.38
C GLU A 218 13.95 -12.02 19.12
N PRO A 219 13.89 -12.58 17.90
CA PRO A 219 13.11 -13.77 17.64
C PRO A 219 13.72 -14.97 18.37
N VAL A 220 12.87 -15.84 18.92
CA VAL A 220 13.28 -17.09 19.60
C VAL A 220 12.87 -18.34 18.83
N SER A 221 12.09 -18.19 17.77
CA SER A 221 11.78 -19.25 16.80
C SER A 221 11.98 -18.75 15.36
N GLU A 222 12.07 -19.70 14.43
CA GLU A 222 12.17 -19.46 12.99
C GLU A 222 11.12 -20.32 12.28
N HIS A 223 9.87 -19.84 12.27
CA HIS A 223 8.78 -20.52 11.59
C HIS A 223 8.77 -20.16 10.10
N ARG A 224 8.53 -21.16 9.24
CA ARG A 224 8.52 -20.97 7.78
C ARG A 224 7.20 -20.41 7.24
N ASN A 225 6.14 -20.47 8.02
CA ASN A 225 4.76 -20.23 7.59
C ASN A 225 3.85 -19.77 8.73
N ALA A 226 4.44 -19.22 9.80
CA ALA A 226 3.74 -18.71 10.96
C ALA A 226 4.59 -17.61 11.60
N MET A 227 3.99 -16.78 12.44
CA MET A 227 4.72 -15.75 13.17
C MET A 227 5.74 -16.36 14.13
N ASP A 228 6.94 -15.77 14.16
CA ASP A 228 7.96 -16.11 15.14
C ASP A 228 7.49 -15.74 16.55
N SER A 229 7.96 -16.51 17.53
CA SER A 229 7.88 -16.10 18.93
C SER A 229 9.03 -15.15 19.22
N PHE A 230 8.84 -14.19 20.11
CA PHE A 230 9.85 -13.18 20.42
C PHE A 230 10.15 -13.11 21.91
N LYS A 231 11.39 -12.82 22.23
CA LYS A 231 11.77 -12.36 23.55
C LYS A 231 11.44 -10.88 23.66
N ILE A 232 10.70 -10.50 24.68
CA ILE A 232 10.22 -9.13 24.85
C ILE A 232 10.52 -8.59 26.25
N ARG A 233 10.44 -7.28 26.41
CA ARG A 233 10.18 -6.62 27.71
C ARG A 233 8.84 -5.91 27.64
N ARG A 234 8.04 -6.04 28.71
CA ARG A 234 6.73 -5.40 28.84
C ARG A 234 6.77 -4.31 29.89
N TYR A 235 6.25 -3.13 29.56
CA TYR A 235 6.20 -1.99 30.47
C TYR A 235 4.75 -1.52 30.63
N SER A 236 4.30 -1.38 31.88
CA SER A 236 2.96 -0.82 32.20
C SER A 236 2.96 0.71 32.32
N GLY A 237 4.00 1.37 31.78
CA GLY A 237 4.27 2.80 31.87
C GLY A 237 5.51 3.15 31.03
N ASP A 238 6.12 4.32 31.28
CA ASP A 238 7.27 4.79 30.49
C ASP A 238 8.43 3.77 30.51
N PRO A 239 8.82 3.22 29.34
CA PRO A 239 9.86 2.21 29.26
C PRO A 239 11.24 2.68 29.76
N ASP A 240 11.50 4.00 29.84
CA ASP A 240 12.80 4.53 30.31
C ASP A 240 12.99 4.48 31.83
N THR A 241 11.90 4.29 32.58
CA THR A 241 11.94 4.34 34.06
C THR A 241 11.58 3.00 34.71
N ALA A 242 11.05 2.07 33.94
CA ALA A 242 10.56 0.79 34.45
C ALA A 242 11.60 -0.33 34.25
N ALA A 243 12.05 -0.92 35.37
CA ALA A 243 12.81 -2.17 35.32
C ALA A 243 11.85 -3.33 35.06
N SER A 244 11.86 -3.88 33.84
CA SER A 244 11.08 -5.07 33.48
C SER A 244 11.97 -6.28 33.27
N GLU A 245 11.49 -7.45 33.69
CA GLU A 245 12.05 -8.74 33.31
C GLU A 245 11.75 -9.05 31.83
N THR A 246 12.58 -9.90 31.23
CA THR A 246 12.35 -10.39 29.88
C THR A 246 11.47 -11.62 29.91
N GLU A 247 10.48 -11.69 29.03
CA GLU A 247 9.60 -12.85 28.86
C GLU A 247 9.55 -13.28 27.38
N ILE A 248 8.92 -14.43 27.11
CA ILE A 248 8.70 -14.93 25.75
C ILE A 248 7.23 -14.68 25.41
N LEU A 249 7.00 -13.94 24.33
CA LEU A 249 5.70 -13.78 23.71
C LEU A 249 5.61 -14.76 22.54
N ASP A 250 4.64 -15.67 22.60
CA ASP A 250 4.45 -16.67 21.56
C ASP A 250 3.86 -16.05 20.28
N GLY A 251 4.13 -16.71 19.15
CA GLY A 251 3.69 -16.24 17.84
C GLY A 251 2.18 -16.13 17.70
N ALA A 252 1.39 -16.98 18.38
CA ALA A 252 -0.07 -16.92 18.31
C ALA A 252 -0.62 -15.68 19.02
N THR A 253 -0.07 -15.34 20.19
CA THR A 253 -0.41 -14.09 20.90
C THR A 253 -0.03 -12.86 20.07
N ILE A 254 1.10 -12.89 19.37
CA ILE A 254 1.50 -11.79 18.46
C ILE A 254 0.52 -11.66 17.30
N THR A 255 0.17 -12.78 16.65
CA THR A 255 -0.85 -12.79 15.61
C THR A 255 -2.16 -12.23 16.12
N GLU A 256 -2.61 -12.62 17.32
CA GLU A 256 -3.84 -12.08 17.92
C GLU A 256 -3.75 -10.55 18.06
N HIS A 257 -2.63 -10.03 18.57
CA HIS A 257 -2.44 -8.59 18.71
C HIS A 257 -2.45 -7.85 17.36
N ILE A 258 -1.85 -8.42 16.32
CA ILE A 258 -1.81 -7.83 14.97
C ILE A 258 -3.20 -7.87 14.32
N VAL A 259 -3.87 -9.02 14.30
CA VAL A 259 -5.22 -9.16 13.72
C VAL A 259 -6.19 -8.20 14.40
N ASN A 260 -6.12 -8.07 15.73
CA ASN A 260 -6.97 -7.14 16.48
C ASN A 260 -6.49 -5.68 16.44
N ARG A 261 -5.52 -5.33 15.58
CA ARG A 261 -5.02 -3.96 15.36
C ARG A 261 -4.55 -3.28 16.66
N ARG A 262 -3.97 -4.06 17.57
CA ARG A 262 -3.61 -3.60 18.93
C ARG A 262 -2.23 -2.97 19.02
N LEU A 263 -1.36 -3.13 18.03
CA LEU A 263 0.04 -2.71 18.13
C LEU A 263 0.33 -1.52 17.21
N LEU A 264 0.83 -0.43 17.79
CA LEU A 264 1.36 0.73 17.06
C LEU A 264 2.86 0.87 17.31
N ILE A 265 3.62 1.36 16.33
CA ILE A 265 5.04 1.68 16.53
C ILE A 265 5.16 2.91 17.40
N GLU A 266 5.93 2.78 18.48
CA GLU A 266 6.35 3.92 19.26
C GLU A 266 7.60 4.53 18.61
N SER A 267 7.45 5.70 18.00
CA SER A 267 8.58 6.48 17.48
C SER A 267 9.30 7.15 18.65
N ARG A 268 10.26 6.43 19.24
CA ARG A 268 11.22 7.06 20.14
C ARG A 268 12.17 7.94 19.33
N PRO A 269 12.35 9.23 19.67
CA PRO A 269 13.54 9.92 19.23
C PRO A 269 14.74 9.18 19.83
N ASP A 270 15.70 8.79 18.99
CA ASP A 270 16.89 8.05 19.40
C ASP A 270 17.47 8.59 20.72
N SER A 271 17.48 7.76 21.76
CA SER A 271 18.23 7.99 23.00
C SER A 271 19.77 8.01 22.78
N ALA A 272 20.23 8.08 21.52
CA ALA A 272 21.62 8.09 21.11
C ALA A 272 22.26 9.49 21.06
N SER A 273 21.65 10.53 21.62
CA SER A 273 22.26 11.88 21.72
C SER A 273 22.57 12.36 23.15
N LEU A 274 22.49 11.50 24.16
CA LEU A 274 22.98 11.80 25.52
C LEU A 274 24.20 10.94 25.88
N SER A 275 25.30 11.08 25.15
CA SER A 275 26.63 10.65 25.60
C SER A 275 27.72 11.36 24.82
N GLU A 276 28.16 12.52 25.32
CA GLU A 276 29.51 13.14 25.24
C GLU A 276 29.32 14.62 25.62
N SER A 277 29.85 15.24 26.67
CA SER A 277 30.78 14.84 27.71
C SER A 277 30.60 15.86 28.84
N ALA A 278 30.15 15.43 30.02
CA ALA A 278 30.35 16.20 31.25
C ALA A 278 31.73 15.81 31.79
N GLU A 279 32.77 16.50 31.32
CA GLU A 279 34.10 16.37 31.90
C GLU A 279 34.15 17.19 33.20
N PRO A 280 34.46 16.58 34.36
CA PRO A 280 34.67 17.33 35.59
C PRO A 280 36.07 17.96 35.57
N THR A 281 36.07 19.23 35.92
CA THR A 281 37.17 20.17 36.21
C THR A 281 38.44 19.61 36.86
N PRO A 282 39.53 20.37 36.79
CA PRO A 282 40.02 21.00 38.03
C PRO A 282 39.97 22.53 38.03
#